data_AF-A0A0E9N4S4-F1
#
_entry.id   AF-A0A0E9N4S4-F1
#
_cell.length_a   1.000
_cell.length_b   1.000
_cell.length_c   1.000
_cell.angle_alpha   90.00
_cell.angle_beta   90.00
_cell.angle_gamma   90.00
#
_symmetry.space_group_name_H-M   'P 1'
#
loop_
_entity.id
_entity.type
_entity.pdbx_description
1 polymer ?
#
loop_
_entity_poly.entity_id
_entity_poly.type
_entity_poly.pdbx_seq_one_letter_code
_entity_poly.pdbx_strand_id
1 'polypeptide(L)'
;MAMILYRILTYTLLIAGALFAMAFLSTLMLALANPILLLPVFVIGCLLIYTYTSWRFLSKAIDAHQYCKRSLRDLIRVNGFVSLFLGCYMLIVAYMMLFRPEMLDTAIDQAISMQKTTVEGMEDAMRKTIPLMAKLMLTYAIVLITHIFITFRLIRQHADAFDE
;
A
#
# COMPACT_ATOMS: atom_id res chain seq x y z
N MET A 1 6.52 -23.73 3.21
CA MET A 1 7.25 -22.44 3.29
C MET A 1 6.45 -21.27 2.70
N ALA A 2 5.93 -21.37 1.47
CA ALA A 2 5.16 -20.28 0.83
C ALA A 2 3.91 -19.82 1.62
N MET A 3 3.18 -20.75 2.26
CA MET A 3 1.97 -20.43 3.03
C MET A 3 2.24 -19.63 4.31
N ILE A 4 3.34 -19.95 5.02
CA ILE A 4 3.74 -19.22 6.23
C ILE A 4 4.15 -17.80 5.86
N LEU A 5 4.93 -17.65 4.79
CA LEU A 5 5.31 -16.34 4.27
C LEU A 5 4.08 -15.52 3.87
N TYR A 6 3.13 -16.13 3.15
CA TYR A 6 1.88 -15.46 2.75
C TYR A 6 1.10 -14.94 3.96
N ARG A 7 0.96 -15.77 5.00
CA ARG A 7 0.26 -15.41 6.24
C ARG A 7 0.94 -14.23 6.95
N ILE A 8 2.27 -14.26 7.10
CA ILE A 8 3.04 -13.17 7.71
C ILE A 8 2.83 -11.87 6.93
N LEU A 9 3.03 -11.90 5.61
CA LEU A 9 2.88 -10.73 4.75
C LEU A 9 1.45 -10.16 4.80
N THR A 10 0.43 -11.04 4.84
CA THR A 10 -0.98 -10.63 4.94
C THR A 10 -1.22 -9.83 6.21
N TYR A 11 -0.77 -10.32 7.37
CA TYR A 11 -0.95 -9.61 8.64
C TYR A 11 -0.13 -8.33 8.72
N THR A 12 1.10 -8.31 8.19
CA THR A 12 1.89 -7.08 8.09
C THR A 12 1.17 -6.01 7.25
N LEU A 13 0.62 -6.40 6.09
CA LEU A 13 -0.16 -5.49 5.25
C LEU A 13 -1.45 -5.05 5.93
N LEU A 14 -2.10 -5.92 6.71
CA LEU A 14 -3.33 -5.57 7.44
C LEU A 14 -3.07 -4.49 8.50
N ILE A 15 -1.99 -4.62 9.26
CA ILE A 15 -1.59 -3.61 10.27
C ILE A 15 -1.28 -2.28 9.58
N ALA A 16 -0.49 -2.30 8.51
CA ALA A 16 -0.20 -1.10 7.73
C ALA A 16 -1.46 -0.50 7.08
N GLY A 17 -2.36 -1.35 6.57
CA GLY A 17 -3.63 -0.97 5.98
C GLY A 17 -4.56 -0.27 6.97
N ALA A 18 -4.57 -0.69 8.25
CA ALA A 18 -5.32 0.01 9.29
C ALA A 18 -4.80 1.45 9.52
N LEU A 19 -3.48 1.65 9.50
CA LEU A 19 -2.89 2.99 9.58
C LEU A 19 -3.26 3.84 8.35
N PHE A 20 -3.19 3.27 7.15
CA PHE A 20 -3.61 3.96 5.92
C PHE A 20 -5.11 4.26 5.89
N ALA A 21 -5.95 3.40 6.46
CA ALA A 21 -7.39 3.61 6.50
C ALA A 21 -7.76 4.86 7.32
N MET A 22 -7.06 5.11 8.42
CA MET A 22 -7.26 6.34 9.21
C MET A 22 -6.92 7.59 8.41
N ALA A 23 -5.77 7.59 7.71
CA ALA A 23 -5.37 8.71 6.84
C ALA A 23 -6.26 8.84 5.59
N PHE A 24 -6.81 7.74 5.10
CA PHE A 24 -7.73 7.71 3.96
C PHE A 24 -9.05 8.40 4.30
N LEU A 25 -9.63 8.17 5.48
CA LEU A 25 -10.90 8.79 5.87
C LEU A 25 -10.80 10.32 5.96
N SER A 26 -9.68 10.85 6.49
CA SER A 26 -9.47 12.30 6.56
C SER A 26 -9.26 12.91 5.18
N THR A 27 -8.49 12.26 4.31
CA THR A 27 -8.24 12.74 2.94
C THR A 27 -9.44 12.59 2.01
N LEU A 28 -10.31 11.59 2.24
CA LEU A 28 -11.56 11.41 1.50
C LEU A 28 -12.48 12.63 1.63
N MET A 29 -12.64 13.16 2.84
CA MET A 29 -13.47 14.36 3.08
C MET A 29 -12.93 15.58 2.31
N LEU A 30 -11.61 15.75 2.27
CA LEU A 30 -10.98 16.83 1.50
C LEU A 30 -11.13 16.62 -0.01
N ALA A 31 -11.08 15.38 -0.48
CA ALA A 31 -11.21 15.05 -1.90
C ALA A 31 -12.62 15.29 -2.46
N LEU A 32 -13.66 15.19 -1.63
CA LEU A 32 -15.01 15.59 -2.02
C LEU A 32 -15.11 17.10 -2.31
N ALA A 33 -14.26 17.91 -1.68
CA ALA A 33 -14.18 19.36 -1.95
C ALA A 33 -13.20 19.70 -3.08
N ASN A 34 -12.23 18.84 -3.38
CA ASN A 34 -11.22 19.06 -4.43
C ASN A 34 -11.10 17.85 -5.37
N PRO A 35 -11.65 17.94 -6.61
CA PRO A 35 -11.65 16.84 -7.58
C PRO A 35 -10.27 16.28 -7.92
N ILE A 36 -9.20 17.07 -7.79
CA ILE A 36 -7.82 16.64 -8.07
C ILE A 36 -7.40 15.50 -7.13
N LEU A 37 -7.94 15.48 -5.91
CA LEU A 37 -7.60 14.48 -4.89
C LEU A 37 -8.41 13.17 -5.03
N LEU A 38 -9.44 13.14 -5.88
CA LEU A 38 -10.27 11.94 -6.06
C LEU A 38 -9.47 10.75 -6.61
N LEU A 39 -8.53 11.01 -7.52
CA LEU A 39 -7.70 9.94 -8.10
C LEU A 39 -6.72 9.34 -7.07
N PRO A 40 -5.92 10.13 -6.32
CA PRO A 40 -5.11 9.59 -5.21
C PRO A 40 -5.93 8.80 -4.19
N VAL A 41 -7.09 9.33 -3.78
CA VAL A 41 -8.00 8.65 -2.85
C VAL A 41 -8.49 7.33 -3.46
N PHE A 42 -8.92 7.31 -4.73
CA PHE A 42 -9.31 6.08 -5.40
C PHE A 42 -8.22 5.00 -5.36
N VAL A 43 -6.97 5.36 -5.68
CA VAL A 43 -5.83 4.43 -5.69
C VAL A 43 -5.56 3.86 -4.29
N ILE A 44 -5.60 4.70 -3.25
CA ILE A 44 -5.46 4.25 -1.85
C ILE A 44 -6.67 3.38 -1.45
N GLY A 45 -7.87 3.72 -1.90
CA GLY A 45 -9.08 2.92 -1.67
C GLY A 45 -8.92 1.50 -2.24
N CYS A 46 -8.38 1.37 -3.46
CA CYS A 46 -8.06 0.06 -4.04
C CYS A 46 -7.06 -0.72 -3.19
N LEU A 47 -6.01 -0.07 -2.66
CA LEU A 47 -5.05 -0.70 -1.75
C LEU A 47 -5.72 -1.27 -0.49
N LEU A 48 -6.62 -0.49 0.13
CA LEU A 48 -7.34 -0.91 1.32
C LEU A 48 -8.30 -2.08 1.05
N ILE A 49 -9.05 -2.00 -0.06
CA ILE A 49 -9.93 -3.08 -0.49
C ILE A 49 -9.12 -4.34 -0.79
N TYR A 50 -8.00 -4.21 -1.50
CA TYR A 50 -7.09 -5.32 -1.78
C TYR A 50 -6.61 -5.97 -0.48
N THR A 51 -6.08 -5.19 0.45
CA THR A 51 -5.55 -5.67 1.75
C THR A 51 -6.62 -6.45 2.53
N TYR A 52 -7.84 -5.92 2.60
CA TYR A 52 -8.94 -6.58 3.29
C TYR A 52 -9.40 -7.86 2.58
N THR A 53 -9.55 -7.81 1.26
CA THR A 53 -10.05 -8.96 0.48
C THR A 53 -9.03 -10.09 0.42
N SER A 54 -7.72 -9.79 0.35
CA SER A 54 -6.67 -10.81 0.43
C SER A 54 -6.58 -11.46 1.80
N TRP A 55 -6.78 -10.69 2.88
CA TRP A 55 -6.92 -11.23 4.23
C TRP A 55 -8.15 -12.14 4.36
N ARG A 56 -9.30 -11.71 3.84
CA ARG A 56 -10.51 -12.52 3.84
C ARG A 56 -10.33 -13.83 3.06
N PHE A 57 -9.60 -13.80 1.94
CA PHE A 57 -9.24 -15.01 1.19
C PHE A 57 -8.35 -15.95 2.03
N LEU A 58 -7.35 -15.43 2.72
CA LEU A 58 -6.53 -16.22 3.65
C LEU A 58 -7.40 -16.87 4.73
N SER A 59 -8.19 -16.09 5.47
CA SER A 59 -8.95 -16.60 6.60
C SER A 59 -10.06 -17.57 6.21
N LYS A 60 -10.70 -17.38 5.04
CA LYS A 60 -11.81 -18.24 4.60
C LYS A 60 -11.37 -19.42 3.74
N ALA A 61 -10.70 -19.16 2.63
CA ALA A 61 -10.38 -20.21 1.66
C ALA A 61 -9.21 -21.08 2.13
N ILE A 62 -8.18 -20.45 2.70
CA ILE A 62 -6.94 -21.16 3.07
C ILE A 62 -7.04 -21.74 4.47
N ASP A 63 -7.41 -20.93 5.46
CA ASP A 63 -7.39 -21.37 6.86
C ASP A 63 -8.63 -22.21 7.19
N ALA A 64 -9.81 -21.73 6.82
CA ALA A 64 -11.08 -22.39 7.13
C ALA A 64 -11.56 -23.39 6.05
N HIS A 65 -10.85 -23.51 4.91
CA HIS A 65 -11.22 -24.40 3.79
C HIS A 65 -12.67 -24.19 3.30
N GLN A 66 -13.15 -22.94 3.32
CA GLN A 66 -14.50 -22.57 2.92
C GLN A 66 -14.54 -22.03 1.49
N TYR A 67 -15.66 -22.29 0.80
CA TYR A 67 -15.96 -21.65 -0.47
C TYR A 67 -16.07 -20.13 -0.34
N CYS A 68 -15.58 -19.45 -1.37
CA CYS A 68 -15.54 -18.01 -1.50
C CYS A 68 -16.35 -17.59 -2.72
N LYS A 69 -17.10 -16.49 -2.60
CA LYS A 69 -17.84 -15.94 -3.74
C LYS A 69 -16.89 -15.57 -4.88
N ARG A 70 -17.31 -15.80 -6.13
CA ARG A 70 -16.59 -15.34 -7.33
C ARG A 70 -16.25 -13.85 -7.29
N SER A 71 -17.13 -13.03 -6.73
CA SER A 71 -16.88 -11.59 -6.53
C SER A 71 -15.66 -11.29 -5.65
N LEU A 72 -15.28 -12.16 -4.70
CA LEU A 72 -14.07 -11.98 -3.91
C LEU A 72 -12.81 -12.11 -4.79
N ARG A 73 -12.80 -13.08 -5.72
CA ARG A 73 -11.71 -13.26 -6.68
C ARG A 73 -11.56 -12.02 -7.57
N ASP A 74 -12.67 -11.48 -8.06
CA ASP A 74 -12.67 -10.32 -8.94
C ASP A 74 -12.22 -9.06 -8.21
N LEU A 75 -12.70 -8.85 -6.98
CA LEU A 75 -12.23 -7.76 -6.13
C LEU A 75 -10.72 -7.84 -5.87
N ILE A 76 -10.18 -9.03 -5.57
CA ILE A 76 -8.74 -9.19 -5.36
C ILE A 76 -7.96 -8.89 -6.65
N ARG A 77 -8.43 -9.35 -7.81
CA ARG A 77 -7.74 -9.12 -9.08
C ARG A 77 -7.73 -7.66 -9.48
N VAL A 78 -8.90 -7.02 -9.55
CA VAL A 78 -9.02 -5.62 -9.99
C VAL A 78 -8.25 -4.69 -9.06
N ASN A 79 -8.48 -4.81 -7.74
CA ASN A 79 -7.77 -3.97 -6.77
C ASN A 79 -6.30 -4.35 -6.63
N GLY A 80 -5.95 -5.61 -6.83
CA GLY A 80 -4.57 -6.10 -6.85
C GLY A 80 -3.75 -5.50 -7.98
N PHE A 81 -4.31 -5.31 -9.18
CA PHE A 81 -3.61 -4.63 -10.27
C PHE A 81 -3.33 -3.15 -9.98
N VAL A 82 -4.32 -2.43 -9.44
CA VAL A 82 -4.14 -1.02 -9.03
C VAL A 82 -3.13 -0.91 -7.90
N SER A 83 -3.20 -1.82 -6.91
CA SER A 83 -2.24 -1.88 -5.80
C SER A 83 -0.84 -2.25 -6.26
N LEU A 84 -0.71 -3.09 -7.28
CA LEU A 84 0.58 -3.44 -7.89
C LEU A 84 1.20 -2.22 -8.57
N PHE A 85 0.41 -1.47 -9.33
CA PHE A 85 0.86 -0.21 -9.91
C PHE A 85 1.34 0.77 -8.84
N LEU A 86 0.57 0.94 -7.77
CA LEU A 86 0.97 1.77 -6.62
C LEU A 86 2.26 1.27 -5.97
N GLY A 87 2.41 -0.04 -5.76
CA GLY A 87 3.61 -0.64 -5.21
C GLY A 87 4.84 -0.37 -6.08
N CYS A 88 4.74 -0.54 -7.39
CA CYS A 88 5.81 -0.22 -8.34
C CYS A 88 6.16 1.27 -8.30
N TYR A 89 5.16 2.15 -8.27
CA TYR A 89 5.37 3.59 -8.15
C TYR A 89 6.10 3.96 -6.84
N MET A 90 5.64 3.44 -5.70
CA MET A 90 6.29 3.62 -4.40
C MET A 90 7.73 3.12 -4.39
N LEU A 91 8.00 1.98 -5.01
CA LEU A 91 9.35 1.43 -5.13
C LEU A 91 10.28 2.36 -5.90
N ILE A 92 9.84 2.88 -7.05
CA ILE A 92 10.61 3.80 -7.89
C ILE A 92 10.88 5.11 -7.14
N VAL A 93 9.86 5.71 -6.53
CA VAL A 93 10.00 6.97 -5.79
C VAL A 93 10.93 6.79 -4.59
N ALA A 94 10.77 5.72 -3.81
CA ALA A 94 11.62 5.45 -2.66
C ALA A 94 13.08 5.22 -3.07
N TYR A 95 13.29 4.47 -4.16
CA TYR A 95 14.61 4.26 -4.73
C TYR A 95 15.25 5.58 -5.16
N MET A 96 14.55 6.41 -5.93
CA MET A 96 15.08 7.71 -6.34
C MET A 96 15.43 8.57 -5.12
N MET A 97 14.57 8.61 -4.11
CA MET A 97 14.79 9.43 -2.92
C MET A 97 15.97 8.96 -2.06
N LEU A 98 16.28 7.66 -2.03
CA LEU A 98 17.38 7.10 -1.24
C LEU A 98 18.73 7.14 -1.97
N PHE A 99 18.72 7.02 -3.30
CA PHE A 99 19.94 6.87 -4.09
C PHE A 99 20.27 8.10 -4.95
N ARG A 100 19.41 9.12 -4.98
CA ARG A 100 19.66 10.42 -5.63
C ARG A 100 19.58 11.55 -4.60
N PRO A 101 20.72 12.04 -4.07
CA PRO A 101 20.72 13.10 -3.05
C PRO A 101 20.03 14.38 -3.52
N GLU A 102 20.17 14.74 -4.80
CA GLU A 102 19.51 15.91 -5.40
C GLU A 102 17.96 15.86 -5.28
N MET A 103 17.37 14.67 -5.41
CA MET A 103 15.93 14.49 -5.28
C MET A 103 15.48 14.59 -3.82
N LEU A 104 16.33 14.17 -2.88
CA LEU A 104 16.09 14.33 -1.45
C LEU A 104 16.10 15.82 -1.07
N ASP A 105 17.12 16.55 -1.50
CA ASP A 105 17.25 17.98 -1.25
C ASP A 105 16.07 18.76 -1.84
N THR A 106 15.70 18.46 -3.08
CA THR A 106 14.51 19.06 -3.73
C THR A 106 13.23 18.79 -2.93
N ALA A 107 13.06 17.58 -2.39
CA ALA A 107 11.89 17.24 -1.59
C ALA A 107 11.88 17.96 -0.23
N ILE A 108 13.05 18.16 0.39
CA ILE A 108 13.20 18.96 1.62
C ILE A 108 12.82 20.42 1.33
N ASP A 109 13.39 21.00 0.27
CA ASP A 109 13.14 22.39 -0.12
C ASP A 109 11.65 22.64 -0.40
N GLN A 110 11.01 21.72 -1.13
CA GLN A 110 9.57 21.75 -1.36
C GLN A 110 8.80 21.69 -0.04
N ALA A 111 9.15 20.76 0.85
CA ALA A 111 8.45 20.61 2.12
C ALA A 111 8.62 21.84 3.03
N ILE A 112 9.79 22.49 3.03
CA ILE A 112 10.03 23.76 3.74
C ILE A 112 9.20 24.88 3.12
N SER A 113 9.16 24.98 1.79
CA SER A 113 8.39 26.03 1.09
C SER A 113 6.88 25.94 1.34
N MET A 114 6.37 24.76 1.68
CA MET A 114 4.97 24.54 2.06
C MET A 114 4.66 24.97 3.50
N GLN A 115 5.69 25.18 4.33
CA GLN A 115 5.51 25.64 5.70
C GLN A 115 5.41 27.16 5.75
N LYS A 116 4.41 27.66 6.48
CA LYS A 116 4.21 29.10 6.69
C LYS A 116 5.24 29.70 7.65
N THR A 117 5.90 28.87 8.46
CA THR A 117 6.84 29.29 9.49
C THR A 117 7.95 28.27 9.60
N THR A 118 9.20 28.70 9.41
CA THR A 118 10.38 27.86 9.61
C THR A 118 10.77 27.90 11.08
N VAL A 119 10.75 26.74 11.74
CA VAL A 119 11.23 26.59 13.12
C VAL A 119 12.70 26.17 13.09
N GLU A 120 13.50 26.67 14.01
CA GLU A 120 14.90 26.28 14.16
C GLU A 120 15.05 24.75 14.33
N GLY A 121 15.98 24.14 13.60
CA GLY A 121 16.21 22.68 13.60
C GLY A 121 15.24 21.84 12.76
N MET A 122 14.26 22.46 12.09
CA MET A 122 13.29 21.77 11.25
C MET A 122 13.91 21.12 10.01
N GLU A 123 14.81 21.81 9.32
CA GLU A 123 15.51 21.27 8.15
C GLU A 123 16.32 20.02 8.53
N ASP A 124 17.07 20.08 9.62
CA ASP A 124 17.83 18.93 10.13
C ASP A 124 16.93 17.74 10.50
N ALA A 125 15.75 18.02 11.07
CA ALA A 125 14.76 17.00 11.35
C ALA A 125 14.20 16.38 10.07
N MET A 126 13.96 17.17 9.02
CA MET A 126 13.51 16.69 7.71
C MET A 126 14.59 15.85 7.01
N ARG A 127 15.85 16.29 7.05
CA ARG A 127 17.01 15.55 6.53
C ARG A 127 17.18 14.17 7.17
N LYS A 128 16.73 13.99 8.41
CA LYS A 128 16.71 12.68 9.09
C LYS A 128 15.44 11.88 8.82
N THR A 129 14.28 12.55 8.82
CA THR A 129 12.96 11.89 8.75
C THR A 129 12.62 11.43 7.34
N ILE A 130 12.92 12.23 6.32
CA ILE A 130 12.56 11.91 4.92
C ILE A 130 13.24 10.63 4.42
N PRO A 131 14.56 10.42 4.62
CA PRO A 131 15.20 9.15 4.26
C PRO A 131 14.64 7.95 5.04
N LEU A 132 14.26 8.15 6.31
CA LEU A 132 13.61 7.10 7.09
C LEU A 132 12.26 6.71 6.49
N MET A 133 11.43 7.69 6.12
CA MET A 133 10.16 7.47 5.44
C MET A 133 10.36 6.75 4.10
N ALA A 134 11.37 7.14 3.32
CA ALA A 134 11.69 6.47 2.05
C ALA A 134 12.08 5.00 2.26
N LYS A 135 12.85 4.66 3.31
CA LYS A 135 13.17 3.25 3.65
C LYS A 135 11.94 2.44 4.04
N LEU A 136 11.02 3.02 4.82
CA LEU A 136 9.76 2.38 5.19
C LEU A 136 8.88 2.16 3.96
N MET A 137 8.78 3.17 3.09
CA MET A 137 8.03 3.09 1.83
C MET A 137 8.60 2.01 0.90
N LEU A 138 9.94 1.93 0.77
CA LEU A 138 10.61 0.88 -0.01
C LEU A 138 10.28 -0.51 0.53
N THR A 139 10.37 -0.68 1.85
CA THR A 139 10.08 -1.96 2.52
C THR A 139 8.63 -2.37 2.31
N TYR A 140 7.69 -1.43 2.50
CA TYR A 140 6.27 -1.65 2.28
C TYR A 140 5.96 -2.04 0.83
N ALA A 141 6.56 -1.33 -0.14
CA ALA A 141 6.38 -1.62 -1.55
C ALA A 141 6.81 -3.05 -1.92
N ILE A 142 7.98 -3.48 -1.44
CA ILE A 142 8.47 -4.86 -1.67
C ILE A 142 7.53 -5.89 -1.06
N VAL A 143 7.07 -5.66 0.18
CA VAL A 143 6.11 -6.54 0.87
C VAL A 143 4.80 -6.63 0.09
N LEU A 144 4.25 -5.49 -0.33
CA LEU A 144 3.00 -5.42 -1.10
C LEU A 144 3.11 -6.17 -2.44
N ILE A 145 4.15 -5.88 -3.22
CA ILE A 145 4.38 -6.51 -4.53
C ILE A 145 4.53 -8.03 -4.37
N THR A 146 5.38 -8.46 -3.44
CA THR A 146 5.61 -9.89 -3.16
C THR A 146 4.31 -10.59 -2.78
N HIS A 147 3.54 -9.96 -1.89
CA HIS A 147 2.26 -10.48 -1.46
C HIS A 147 1.26 -10.61 -2.62
N ILE A 148 1.14 -9.61 -3.50
CA ILE A 148 0.26 -9.66 -4.69
C ILE A 148 0.59 -10.86 -5.59
N PHE A 149 1.87 -11.09 -5.90
CA PHE A 149 2.27 -12.23 -6.72
C PHE A 149 1.91 -13.56 -6.06
N ILE A 150 2.11 -13.69 -4.75
CA ILE A 150 1.73 -14.89 -4.01
C ILE A 150 0.21 -15.06 -3.99
N THR A 151 -0.56 -14.00 -3.74
CA THR A 151 -2.03 -14.04 -3.76
C THR A 151 -2.56 -14.50 -5.12
N PHE A 152 -2.03 -13.97 -6.22
CA PHE A 152 -2.48 -14.34 -7.56
C PHE A 152 -2.14 -15.80 -7.90
N ARG A 153 -0.98 -16.30 -7.44
CA ARG A 153 -0.64 -17.71 -7.53
C ARG A 153 -1.61 -18.57 -6.71
N LEU A 154 -1.91 -18.19 -5.48
CA LEU A 154 -2.81 -18.95 -4.59
C LEU A 154 -4.25 -18.97 -5.09
N ILE A 155 -4.76 -17.87 -5.66
CA ILE A 155 -6.07 -17.86 -6.30
C ILE A 155 -6.15 -18.89 -7.44
N ARG A 156 -5.08 -19.07 -8.22
CA ARG A 156 -5.04 -20.08 -9.28
C ARG A 156 -4.95 -21.50 -8.74
N GLN A 157 -4.26 -21.69 -7.62
CA GLN A 157 -4.11 -23.02 -6.97
C GLN A 157 -5.39 -23.46 -6.26
N HIS A 158 -6.12 -22.51 -5.67
CA HIS A 158 -7.40 -22.71 -5.00
C HIS A 158 -8.56 -22.21 -5.87
N ALA A 159 -8.54 -22.54 -7.16
CA ALA A 159 -9.58 -22.09 -8.08
C ALA A 159 -10.95 -22.71 -7.75
N ASP A 160 -10.93 -23.98 -7.34
CA ASP A 160 -12.03 -24.77 -6.80
C ASP A 160 -12.76 -24.07 -5.64
N ALA A 161 -12.02 -23.35 -4.79
CA ALA A 161 -12.60 -22.60 -3.69
C ALA A 161 -13.54 -21.47 -4.12
N PHE A 162 -13.69 -21.18 -5.42
CA PHE A 162 -14.63 -20.16 -5.93
C PHE A 162 -15.65 -20.69 -6.95
N ASP A 163 -15.80 -22.01 -7.10
CA ASP A 163 -16.64 -22.60 -8.14
C ASP A 163 -18.11 -22.80 -7.74
N GLU A 164 -18.53 -22.35 -6.55
CA GLU A 164 -19.96 -22.15 -6.23
C GLU A 164 -20.67 -21.17 -7.20
#